data_AF-A0A956BIP1-F1
#
_entry.id   AF-A0A956BIP1-F1
#
_cell.length_a   1.000
_cell.length_b   1.000
_cell.length_c   1.000
_cell.angle_alpha   90.00
_cell.angle_beta   90.00
_cell.angle_gamma   90.00
#
_symmetry.space_group_name_H-M   'P 1'
#
loop_
_entity.id
_entity.type
_entity.pdbx_description
1 polymer ?
#
loop_
_entity_poly.entity_id
_entity_poly.type
_entity_poly.pdbx_seq_one_letter_code
_entity_poly.pdbx_strand_id
1 'polypeptide(L)'
;DVVSLVTQAVRSGQLQGHWEDLVRHEWSLFAIGASTVRPLPGADFNLLQVNPSIQVEEYGYALPSWLSGSVEEAPEEKATLIAYFLHPSDLRGRWQQLLEPELAGMQFAESGDSVSEASGRHGISTTDLCRGLERLVDGGLLTLRN
;
A
#
# COMPACT_ATOMS: atom_id res chain seq x y z
N ASP A 1 -15.51 -14.65 1.33
CA ASP A 1 -15.81 -13.53 2.23
C ASP A 1 -15.00 -13.70 3.50
N VAL A 2 -14.19 -12.70 3.86
CA VAL A 2 -13.29 -12.76 5.02
C VAL A 2 -14.05 -12.96 6.32
N VAL A 3 -15.26 -12.40 6.46
CA VAL A 3 -16.09 -12.62 7.64
C VAL A 3 -16.40 -14.10 7.83
N SER A 4 -16.68 -14.81 6.73
CA SER A 4 -16.93 -16.26 6.76
C SER A 4 -15.67 -17.05 7.16
N LEU A 5 -14.50 -16.67 6.63
CA LEU A 5 -13.22 -17.33 6.92
C LEU A 5 -12.80 -17.14 8.39
N VAL A 6 -12.86 -15.91 8.89
CA VAL A 6 -12.55 -15.59 10.30
C VAL A 6 -13.53 -16.27 11.24
N THR A 7 -14.83 -16.28 10.91
CA THR A 7 -15.84 -16.98 11.71
C THR A 7 -15.55 -18.47 11.80
N GLN A 8 -15.11 -19.10 10.70
CA GLN A 8 -14.74 -20.51 10.69
C GLN A 8 -13.49 -20.78 11.54
N ALA A 9 -12.46 -19.94 11.44
CA ALA A 9 -11.23 -20.05 12.23
C ALA A 9 -11.47 -19.86 13.74
N VAL A 10 -12.34 -18.91 14.11
CA VAL A 10 -12.79 -18.72 15.50
C VAL A 10 -13.51 -19.97 16.00
N ARG A 11 -14.45 -20.51 15.19
CA ARG A 11 -15.23 -21.71 15.55
C ARG A 11 -14.37 -22.97 15.66
N SER A 12 -13.28 -23.07 14.90
CA SER A 12 -12.34 -24.20 14.98
C SER A 12 -11.32 -24.06 16.11
N GLY A 13 -11.27 -22.90 16.80
CA GLY A 13 -10.29 -22.63 17.87
C GLY A 13 -8.85 -22.43 17.35
N GLN A 14 -8.69 -22.10 16.06
CA GLN A 14 -7.39 -21.97 15.38
C GLN A 14 -7.06 -20.53 15.00
N LEU A 15 -7.35 -19.55 15.89
CA LEU A 15 -6.89 -18.17 15.70
C LEU A 15 -5.37 -18.09 15.88
N GLN A 16 -4.66 -18.21 14.76
CA GLN A 16 -3.25 -17.92 14.61
C GLN A 16 -3.02 -16.48 14.15
N GLY A 17 -1.79 -15.97 14.25
CA GLY A 17 -1.45 -14.57 13.97
C GLY A 17 -1.88 -14.08 12.58
N HIS A 18 -1.85 -14.94 11.55
CA HIS A 18 -2.26 -14.57 10.20
C HIS A 18 -3.76 -14.21 10.08
N TRP A 19 -4.61 -14.71 10.97
CA TRP A 19 -6.03 -14.34 11.00
C TRP A 19 -6.26 -12.96 11.60
N GLU A 20 -5.46 -12.57 12.60
CA GLU A 20 -5.49 -11.21 13.16
C GLU A 20 -5.06 -10.20 12.11
N ASP A 21 -3.99 -10.54 11.40
CA ASP A 21 -3.44 -9.81 10.26
C ASP A 21 -4.48 -9.68 9.11
N LEU A 22 -5.26 -10.73 8.82
CA LEU A 22 -6.37 -10.66 7.87
C LEU A 22 -7.52 -9.76 8.32
N VAL A 23 -7.94 -9.84 9.58
CA VAL A 23 -8.99 -8.98 10.14
C VAL A 23 -8.56 -7.52 10.09
N ARG A 24 -7.31 -7.24 10.44
CA ARG A 24 -6.74 -5.90 10.39
C ARG A 24 -6.71 -5.38 8.95
N HIS A 25 -6.31 -6.21 7.97
CA HIS A 25 -6.36 -5.84 6.55
C HIS A 25 -7.74 -5.37 6.08
N GLU A 26 -8.78 -6.16 6.37
CA GLU A 26 -10.16 -5.79 6.00
C GLU A 26 -10.63 -4.52 6.70
N TRP A 27 -10.29 -4.35 7.97
CA TRP A 27 -10.62 -3.15 8.73
C TRP A 27 -9.97 -1.90 8.14
N SER A 28 -8.69 -1.97 7.79
CA SER A 28 -7.95 -0.85 7.19
C SER A 28 -8.52 -0.47 5.82
N LEU A 29 -8.91 -1.46 5.00
CA LEU A 29 -9.56 -1.20 3.72
C LEU A 29 -10.92 -0.53 3.90
N PHE A 30 -11.73 -0.98 4.86
CA PHE A 30 -13.00 -0.34 5.21
C PHE A 30 -12.80 1.10 5.72
N ALA A 31 -11.86 1.30 6.64
CA ALA A 31 -11.56 2.60 7.24
C ALA A 31 -11.13 3.63 6.19
N ILE A 32 -10.25 3.23 5.25
CA ILE A 32 -9.87 4.08 4.12
C ILE A 32 -11.05 4.38 3.21
N GLY A 33 -11.90 3.40 2.91
CA GLY A 33 -13.12 3.62 2.13
C GLY A 33 -14.06 4.65 2.77
N ALA A 34 -14.07 4.75 4.09
CA ALA A 34 -14.83 5.73 4.86
C ALA A 34 -14.13 7.08 5.04
N SER A 35 -12.87 7.23 4.59
CA SER A 35 -12.11 8.48 4.72
C SER A 35 -12.78 9.63 3.98
N THR A 36 -12.71 10.82 4.55
CA THR A 36 -13.20 12.08 3.95
C THR A 36 -12.11 12.81 3.17
N VAL A 37 -10.84 12.40 3.28
CA VAL A 37 -9.71 13.01 2.58
C VAL A 37 -9.75 12.55 1.12
N ARG A 38 -9.86 13.50 0.17
CA ARG A 38 -9.97 13.20 -1.26
C ARG A 38 -8.69 13.59 -2.01
N PRO A 39 -7.96 12.63 -2.59
CA PRO A 39 -6.79 12.93 -3.41
C PRO A 39 -7.18 13.51 -4.77
N LEU A 40 -6.30 14.33 -5.35
CA LEU A 40 -6.45 14.86 -6.70
C LEU A 40 -5.63 14.04 -7.70
N PRO A 41 -6.18 13.69 -8.88
CA PRO A 41 -5.42 13.04 -9.93
C PRO A 41 -4.38 14.00 -10.52
N GLY A 42 -3.21 13.50 -10.91
CA GLY A 42 -2.38 14.20 -11.88
C GLY A 42 -0.99 13.62 -12.09
N ALA A 43 -0.31 14.16 -13.10
CA ALA A 43 0.88 13.58 -13.73
C ALA A 43 2.09 14.53 -13.76
N ASP A 44 2.03 15.69 -13.07
CA ASP A 44 3.18 16.59 -12.99
C ASP A 44 4.09 16.20 -11.82
N PHE A 45 5.25 15.62 -12.16
CA PHE A 45 6.26 15.15 -11.20
C PHE A 45 6.74 16.25 -10.25
N ASN A 46 6.71 17.52 -10.65
CA ASN A 46 7.15 18.65 -9.80
C ASN A 46 6.12 19.04 -8.74
N LEU A 47 4.88 18.56 -8.89
CA LEU A 47 3.77 18.83 -8.00
C LEU A 47 3.31 17.59 -7.25
N LEU A 48 4.08 16.50 -7.29
CA LEU A 48 3.69 15.28 -6.59
C LEU A 48 3.82 15.45 -5.06
N GLN A 49 2.87 14.82 -4.38
CA GLN A 49 2.88 14.52 -2.96
C GLN A 49 2.40 13.09 -2.76
N VAL A 50 2.73 12.54 -1.60
CA VAL A 50 2.09 11.31 -1.13
C VAL A 50 0.58 11.50 -1.08
N ASN A 51 -0.18 10.49 -1.52
CA ASN A 51 -1.63 10.51 -1.46
C ASN A 51 -2.07 10.83 -0.03
N PRO A 52 -2.79 11.94 0.20
CA PRO A 52 -3.11 12.39 1.55
C PRO A 52 -4.06 11.44 2.31
N SER A 53 -4.68 10.47 1.62
CA SER A 53 -5.48 9.41 2.24
C SER A 53 -4.67 8.16 2.60
N ILE A 54 -3.36 8.14 2.37
CA ILE A 54 -2.56 6.94 2.60
C ILE A 54 -2.48 6.57 4.08
N GLN A 55 -2.59 5.29 4.36
CA GLN A 55 -2.27 4.66 5.64
C GLN A 55 -1.35 3.48 5.36
N VAL A 56 -0.22 3.40 6.07
CA VAL A 56 0.76 2.32 5.91
C VAL A 56 0.76 1.45 7.15
N GLU A 57 0.71 0.13 6.96
CA GLU A 57 0.76 -0.85 8.04
C GLU A 57 1.76 -1.97 7.76
N GLU A 58 2.36 -2.49 8.83
CA GLU A 58 3.30 -3.61 8.79
C GLU A 58 2.62 -4.88 9.31
N TYR A 59 2.62 -5.93 8.49
CA TYR A 59 2.06 -7.26 8.77
C TYR A 59 3.17 -8.28 8.95
N GLY A 60 2.95 -9.30 9.79
CA GLY A 60 3.92 -10.37 10.04
C GLY A 60 3.92 -11.46 8.97
N TYR A 61 2.89 -11.48 8.12
CA TYR A 61 2.67 -12.51 7.11
C TYR A 61 2.60 -11.92 5.70
N ALA A 62 2.90 -12.75 4.70
CA ALA A 62 2.80 -12.41 3.27
C ALA A 62 1.34 -12.34 2.78
N LEU A 63 0.50 -11.54 3.45
CA LEU A 63 -0.93 -11.41 3.17
C LEU A 63 -1.26 -11.08 1.71
N PRO A 64 -0.56 -10.14 1.02
CA PRO A 64 -0.87 -9.82 -0.37
C PRO A 64 -0.86 -11.04 -1.30
N SER A 65 0.21 -11.84 -1.22
CA SER A 65 0.36 -13.07 -2.00
C SER A 65 -0.72 -14.09 -1.65
N TRP A 66 -1.03 -14.20 -0.36
CA TRP A 66 -2.05 -15.13 0.14
C TRP A 66 -3.46 -14.77 -0.33
N LEU A 67 -3.84 -13.50 -0.23
CA LEU A 67 -5.14 -12.98 -0.69
C LEU A 67 -5.32 -13.09 -2.20
N SER A 68 -4.22 -13.02 -2.97
CA SER A 68 -4.24 -13.20 -4.43
C SER A 68 -4.27 -14.67 -4.88
N GLY A 69 -4.02 -15.61 -3.96
CA GLY A 69 -3.90 -17.04 -4.23
C GLY A 69 -5.08 -17.87 -3.72
N SER A 70 -4.82 -19.16 -3.47
CA SER A 70 -5.76 -20.05 -2.78
C SER A 70 -5.61 -19.83 -1.27
N VAL A 71 -6.62 -19.25 -0.62
CA VAL A 71 -6.64 -18.93 0.82
C VAL A 71 -6.78 -20.19 1.70
N GLU A 72 -6.38 -21.36 1.21
CA GLU A 72 -6.55 -22.67 1.86
C GLU A 72 -5.38 -23.01 2.79
N GLU A 73 -4.17 -22.54 2.48
CA GLU A 73 -2.97 -22.76 3.28
C GLU A 73 -2.61 -21.50 4.08
N ALA A 74 -1.95 -21.65 5.23
CA ALA A 74 -1.50 -20.49 6.00
C ALA A 74 -0.45 -19.69 5.19
N PRO A 75 -0.46 -18.34 5.27
CA PRO A 75 0.53 -17.52 4.58
C PRO A 75 1.93 -17.72 5.16
N GLU A 76 2.95 -17.49 4.34
CA GLU A 76 4.35 -17.43 4.77
C GLU A 76 4.54 -16.35 5.85
N GLU A 77 5.26 -16.68 6.93
CA GLU A 77 5.75 -15.72 7.92
C GLU A 77 6.84 -14.86 7.30
N LYS A 78 6.44 -13.67 6.84
CA LYS A 78 7.30 -12.71 6.17
C LYS A 78 6.71 -11.33 6.35
N ALA A 79 7.51 -10.44 6.92
CA ALA A 79 7.10 -9.06 7.12
C ALA A 79 6.73 -8.40 5.79
N THR A 80 5.56 -7.76 5.73
CA THR A 80 5.10 -7.00 4.57
C THR A 80 4.57 -5.64 4.98
N LEU A 81 4.86 -4.61 4.18
CA LEU A 81 4.29 -3.29 4.30
C LEU A 81 3.17 -3.13 3.28
N ILE A 82 2.00 -2.70 3.73
CA ILE A 82 0.83 -2.48 2.88
C ILE A 82 0.39 -1.02 3.03
N ALA A 83 0.26 -0.33 1.90
CA ALA A 83 -0.39 0.97 1.81
C ALA A 83 -1.88 0.76 1.50
N TYR A 84 -2.73 1.46 2.23
CA TYR A 84 -4.18 1.60 1.98
C TYR A 84 -4.45 3.04 1.60
N PHE A 85 -5.23 3.29 0.55
CA PHE A 85 -5.49 4.64 0.06
C PHE A 85 -6.77 4.69 -0.78
N LEU A 86 -7.33 5.89 -0.95
CA LEU A 86 -8.37 6.14 -1.93
C LEU A 86 -7.73 6.44 -3.28
N HIS A 87 -8.13 5.72 -4.32
CA HIS A 87 -7.59 5.97 -5.65
C HIS A 87 -8.17 7.28 -6.23
N PRO A 88 -7.35 8.18 -6.79
CA PRO A 88 -7.81 9.52 -7.21
C PRO A 88 -8.80 9.51 -8.38
N SER A 89 -8.84 8.44 -9.19
CA SER A 89 -9.75 8.36 -10.35
C SER A 89 -11.18 7.94 -10.01
N ASP A 90 -11.40 7.15 -8.96
CA ASP A 90 -12.69 6.55 -8.65
C ASP A 90 -13.09 6.66 -7.17
N LEU A 91 -12.21 7.20 -6.33
CA LEU A 91 -12.37 7.35 -4.89
C LEU A 91 -12.73 6.05 -4.18
N ARG A 92 -12.29 4.91 -4.72
CA ARG A 92 -12.43 3.60 -4.07
C ARG A 92 -11.20 3.29 -3.24
N GLY A 93 -11.43 2.65 -2.09
CA GLY A 93 -10.35 2.10 -1.27
C GLY A 93 -9.60 1.03 -2.04
N ARG A 94 -8.28 1.17 -2.10
CA ARG A 94 -7.35 0.21 -2.69
C ARG A 94 -6.22 -0.04 -1.71
N TRP A 95 -5.52 -1.13 -1.94
CA TRP A 95 -4.31 -1.45 -1.21
C TRP A 95 -3.20 -1.89 -2.16
N GLN A 96 -1.96 -1.69 -1.74
CA GLN A 96 -0.77 -2.13 -2.48
C GLN A 96 0.32 -2.51 -1.49
N GLN A 97 1.02 -3.63 -1.76
CA GLN A 97 2.25 -3.94 -1.05
C GLN A 97 3.34 -2.94 -1.44
N LEU A 98 3.96 -2.30 -0.45
CA LEU A 98 5.11 -1.41 -0.67
C LEU A 98 6.39 -2.24 -0.71
N LEU A 99 7.14 -2.12 -1.79
CA LEU A 99 8.51 -2.62 -1.89
C LEU A 99 9.47 -1.44 -1.72
N GLU A 100 10.77 -1.72 -1.62
CA GLU A 100 11.79 -0.67 -1.41
C GLU A 100 11.74 0.47 -2.45
N PRO A 101 11.54 0.23 -3.76
CA PRO A 101 11.43 1.30 -4.74
C PRO A 101 10.23 2.23 -4.49
N GLU A 102 9.10 1.67 -4.07
CA GLU A 102 7.90 2.44 -3.73
C GLU A 102 8.12 3.31 -2.49
N LEU A 103 8.78 2.78 -1.45
CA LEU A 103 9.14 3.53 -0.26
C LEU A 103 10.10 4.69 -0.58
N ALA A 104 11.11 4.43 -1.41
CA ALA A 104 12.03 5.47 -1.87
C ALA A 104 11.31 6.55 -2.69
N GLY A 105 10.37 6.16 -3.56
CA GLY A 105 9.55 7.09 -4.34
C GLY A 105 8.62 7.96 -3.48
N MET A 106 8.04 7.38 -2.42
CA MET A 106 7.24 8.15 -1.45
C MET A 106 8.10 9.15 -0.66
N GLN A 107 9.28 8.73 -0.20
CA GLN A 107 10.22 9.61 0.51
C GLN A 107 10.72 10.76 -0.38
N PHE A 108 10.96 10.50 -1.67
CA PHE A 108 11.26 11.52 -2.67
C PHE A 108 10.14 12.58 -2.79
N ALA A 109 8.88 12.13 -2.86
CA ALA A 109 7.74 13.05 -3.00
C ALA A 109 7.56 13.98 -1.78
N GLU A 110 7.99 13.53 -0.59
CA GLU A 110 7.96 14.33 0.63
C GLU A 110 9.18 15.24 0.78
N SER A 111 10.38 14.79 0.37
CA SER A 111 11.63 15.53 0.60
C SER A 111 11.79 16.76 -0.31
N GLY A 112 11.16 16.76 -1.48
CA GLY A 112 11.36 17.80 -2.49
C GLY A 112 12.75 17.78 -3.14
N ASP A 113 13.49 16.68 -2.97
CA ASP A 113 14.77 16.47 -3.64
C ASP A 113 14.59 16.40 -5.17
N SER A 114 15.68 16.58 -5.92
CA SER A 114 15.71 16.19 -7.32
C SER A 114 15.79 14.66 -7.48
N VAL A 115 15.34 14.14 -8.61
CA VAL A 115 15.39 12.69 -8.93
C VAL A 115 16.82 12.13 -8.82
N SER A 116 17.82 12.94 -9.20
CA SER A 116 19.24 12.59 -9.11
C SER A 116 19.70 12.42 -7.66
N GLU A 117 19.27 13.29 -6.76
CA GLU A 117 19.62 13.24 -5.33
C GLU A 117 18.97 12.05 -4.62
N ALA A 118 17.69 11.79 -4.91
CA ALA A 118 16.99 10.62 -4.36
C ALA A 118 17.58 9.30 -4.87
N SER A 119 17.88 9.22 -6.17
CA SER A 119 18.58 8.07 -6.77
C SER A 119 19.91 7.79 -6.06
N GLY A 120 20.73 8.82 -5.84
CA GLY A 120 22.00 8.71 -5.13
C GLY A 120 21.86 8.26 -3.67
N ARG A 121 20.84 8.76 -2.96
CA ARG A 121 20.58 8.40 -1.55
C ARG A 121 20.16 6.95 -1.37
N HIS A 122 19.34 6.45 -2.27
CA HIS A 122 18.78 5.10 -2.19
C HIS A 122 19.61 4.03 -2.92
N GLY A 123 20.69 4.43 -3.60
CA GLY A 123 21.55 3.49 -4.35
C GLY A 123 20.83 2.82 -5.52
N ILE A 124 19.78 3.44 -6.05
CA ILE A 124 18.96 2.95 -7.17
C ILE A 124 19.24 3.78 -8.42
N SER A 125 19.10 3.19 -9.61
CA SER A 125 19.26 3.96 -10.85
C SER A 125 18.15 5.00 -11.00
N THR A 126 18.45 6.13 -11.64
CA THR A 126 17.43 7.16 -11.95
C THR A 126 16.29 6.59 -12.78
N THR A 127 16.59 5.68 -13.72
CA THR A 127 15.59 4.98 -14.54
C THR A 127 14.65 4.13 -13.69
N ASP A 128 15.18 3.36 -12.74
CA ASP A 128 14.35 2.50 -11.88
C ASP A 128 13.53 3.34 -10.88
N LEU A 129 14.10 4.44 -10.36
CA LEU A 129 13.36 5.40 -9.55
C LEU A 129 12.21 6.03 -10.35
N CYS A 130 12.45 6.49 -11.58
CA CYS A 130 11.39 7.02 -12.44
C CYS A 130 10.28 5.99 -12.70
N ARG A 131 10.64 4.73 -12.98
CA ARG A 131 9.66 3.65 -13.16
C ARG A 131 8.87 3.37 -11.86
N GLY A 132 9.51 3.45 -10.71
CA GLY A 132 8.84 3.36 -9.41
C GLY A 132 7.85 4.51 -9.20
N LEU A 133 8.25 5.75 -9.52
CA LEU A 133 7.39 6.93 -9.45
C LEU A 133 6.20 6.82 -10.41
N GLU A 134 6.41 6.37 -11.65
CA GLU A 134 5.32 6.10 -12.61
C GLU A 134 4.31 5.10 -12.04
N ARG A 135 4.79 3.98 -11.47
CA ARG A 135 3.91 2.99 -10.83
C ARG A 135 3.14 3.57 -9.63
N LEU A 136 3.78 4.42 -8.84
CA LEU A 136 3.13 5.06 -7.71
C LEU A 136 2.07 6.07 -8.15
N VAL A 137 2.31 6.81 -9.23
CA VAL A 137 1.33 7.75 -9.82
C VAL A 137 0.18 6.97 -10.45
N ASP A 138 0.46 6.00 -11.31
CA ASP A 138 -0.55 5.16 -11.97
C ASP A 138 -1.37 4.34 -10.96
N GLY A 139 -0.71 3.89 -9.89
CA GLY A 139 -1.33 3.20 -8.77
C GLY A 139 -2.11 4.13 -7.83
N GLY A 140 -1.96 5.45 -7.95
CA GLY A 140 -2.64 6.45 -7.13
C GLY A 140 -2.05 6.68 -5.74
N LEU A 141 -0.84 6.19 -5.46
CA LEU A 141 -0.11 6.43 -4.20
C LEU A 141 0.59 7.79 -4.18
N LEU A 142 0.94 8.33 -5.35
CA LEU A 142 1.38 9.71 -5.51
C LEU A 142 0.31 10.51 -6.26
N THR A 143 0.07 11.74 -5.82
CA THR A 143 -1.03 12.60 -6.27
C THR A 143 -0.55 14.05 -6.38
N LEU A 144 -1.32 14.95 -7.00
CA LEU A 144 -0.94 16.37 -7.04
C LEU A 144 -1.08 17.04 -5.68
N ARG A 145 -0.17 17.97 -5.38
CA ARG A 145 -0.27 18.97 -4.30
C ARG A 145 -1.48 19.88 -4.57
N ASN A 146 -2.25 20.14 -3.50
CA ASN A 146 -3.34 21.12 -3.51
C ASN A 146 -2.80 22.55 -3.54
#